data_AF-A0A522Q1N5-F1
#
_entry.id   AF-A0A522Q1N5-F1
#
_cell.length_a   1.000
_cell.length_b   1.000
_cell.length_c   1.000
_cell.angle_alpha   90.00
_cell.angle_beta   90.00
_cell.angle_gamma   90.00
#
_symmetry.space_group_name_H-M   'P 1'
#
loop_
_entity.id
_entity.type
_entity.pdbx_description
1 polymer ?
#
loop_
_entity_poly.entity_id
_entity_poly.type
_entity_poly.pdbx_seq_one_letter_code
_entity_poly.pdbx_strand_id
1 'polypeptide(L)'
;MRITVLAGGVGGAKFLRGVRAACPGDEITAIVNTGDDVTLHGLRICPDLDSVMYALAGVNDRERGWGREGETMRIAGEFAAYGAQP
;
A
#
# COMPACT_ATOMS: atom_id res chain seq x y z
N MET A 1 -16.97 -18.42 -5.45
CA MET A 1 -15.94 -19.17 -4.70
C MET A 1 -15.27 -18.25 -3.69
N ARG A 2 -14.48 -18.80 -2.75
CA ARG A 2 -13.68 -18.03 -1.79
C ARG A 2 -12.20 -18.23 -2.09
N ILE A 3 -11.47 -17.13 -2.30
CA ILE A 3 -10.04 -17.12 -2.63
C ILE A 3 -9.31 -16.38 -1.51
N THR A 4 -8.27 -16.98 -0.95
CA THR A 4 -7.40 -16.31 0.05
C THR A 4 -6.00 -16.18 -0.51
N VAL A 5 -5.42 -14.99 -0.40
CA VAL A 5 -4.09 -14.65 -0.93
C VAL A 5 -3.23 -14.09 0.20
N LEU A 6 -2.03 -14.65 0.39
CA LEU A 6 -0.98 -14.00 1.17
C LEU A 6 -0.34 -12.92 0.28
N ALA A 7 -0.31 -11.67 0.75
CA ALA A 7 0.14 -10.53 -0.05
C ALA A 7 1.11 -9.62 0.73
N GLY A 8 1.98 -8.95 -0.01
CA GLY A 8 2.89 -7.93 0.50
C GLY A 8 3.36 -7.02 -0.62
N GLY A 9 3.54 -5.75 -0.28
CA GLY A 9 3.99 -4.68 -1.15
C GLY A 9 3.21 -4.49 -2.45
N VAL A 10 3.87 -3.77 -3.36
CA VAL A 10 3.34 -3.46 -4.70
C VAL A 10 3.11 -4.73 -5.54
N GLY A 11 3.94 -5.76 -5.35
CA GLY A 11 3.80 -7.05 -6.05
C GLY A 11 2.51 -7.78 -5.68
N GLY A 12 2.23 -7.93 -4.39
CA GLY A 12 1.00 -8.53 -3.89
C GLY A 12 -0.24 -7.76 -4.33
N ALA A 13 -0.17 -6.43 -4.30
CA ALA A 13 -1.24 -5.56 -4.78
C ALA A 13 -1.54 -5.74 -6.28
N LYS A 14 -0.50 -5.84 -7.13
CA LYS A 14 -0.65 -6.14 -8.57
C LYS A 14 -1.26 -7.52 -8.81
N PHE A 15 -0.82 -8.54 -8.05
CA PHE A 15 -1.38 -9.88 -8.15
C PHE A 15 -2.88 -9.90 -7.77
N LEU A 16 -3.26 -9.27 -6.65
CA LEU A 16 -4.66 -9.16 -6.22
C LEU A 16 -5.55 -8.48 -7.26
N ARG A 17 -5.06 -7.45 -7.96
CA ARG A 17 -5.78 -6.84 -9.10
C ARG A 17 -6.03 -7.83 -10.22
N GLY A 18 -5.05 -8.68 -10.53
CA GLY A 18 -5.18 -9.77 -11.51
C GLY A 18 -6.22 -10.80 -11.09
N VAL A 19 -6.18 -11.27 -9.84
CA VAL A 19 -7.16 -12.22 -9.29
C VAL A 19 -8.58 -11.65 -9.37
N ARG A 20 -8.78 -10.37 -8.97
CA ARG A 20 -10.08 -9.71 -9.05
C ARG A 20 -10.60 -9.60 -10.49
N ALA A 21 -9.72 -9.38 -11.46
CA ALA A 21 -10.09 -9.32 -12.87
C ALA A 21 -10.41 -10.71 -13.46
N ALA A 22 -9.69 -11.76 -13.04
CA ALA A 22 -9.89 -13.12 -13.51
C ALA A 22 -11.12 -13.81 -12.88
N CYS A 23 -11.52 -13.40 -11.67
CA CYS A 23 -12.61 -13.99 -10.90
C CYS A 23 -13.69 -12.95 -10.53
N PRO A 24 -14.35 -12.30 -11.51
CA PRO A 24 -15.34 -11.24 -11.25
C PRO A 24 -16.60 -11.85 -10.63
N GLY A 25 -16.72 -11.78 -9.30
CA GLY A 25 -17.85 -12.33 -8.55
C GLY A 25 -17.45 -13.27 -7.41
N ASP A 26 -16.16 -13.62 -7.32
CA ASP A 26 -15.64 -14.37 -6.18
C ASP A 26 -15.27 -13.46 -5.00
N GLU A 27 -15.39 -14.02 -3.80
CA GLU A 27 -14.97 -13.37 -2.56
C GLU A 27 -13.46 -13.56 -2.40
N ILE A 28 -12.72 -12.45 -2.39
CA ILE A 28 -11.25 -12.45 -2.27
C ILE A 28 -10.87 -11.88 -0.91
N THR A 29 -10.17 -12.68 -0.11
CA THR A 29 -9.56 -12.26 1.16
C THR A 29 -8.06 -12.14 0.98
N ALA A 30 -7.49 -10.98 1.34
CA ALA A 30 -6.05 -10.78 1.38
C ALA A 30 -5.56 -10.84 2.84
N ILE A 31 -4.57 -11.68 3.12
CA ILE A 31 -3.81 -11.67 4.37
C ILE A 31 -2.51 -10.94 4.06
N VAL A 32 -2.38 -9.73 4.59
CA VAL A 32 -1.31 -8.81 4.19
C VAL A 32 -0.19 -8.81 5.23
N ASN A 33 1.05 -8.78 4.76
CA ASN A 33 2.25 -8.65 5.57
C ASN A 33 2.18 -7.41 6.49
N THR A 34 2.67 -7.57 7.71
CA THR A 34 2.80 -6.50 8.73
C THR A 34 4.23 -6.37 9.25
N GLY A 35 5.18 -7.12 8.68
CA GLY A 35 6.59 -7.12 9.09
C GLY A 35 7.29 -5.77 8.84
N ASP A 36 6.78 -4.99 7.89
CA ASP A 36 7.31 -3.66 7.54
C ASP A 36 6.59 -2.53 8.27
N ASP A 37 5.63 -2.86 9.15
CA ASP A 37 4.90 -1.83 9.86
C ASP A 37 5.78 -1.15 10.92
N VAL A 38 5.79 0.19 10.92
CA VAL A 38 6.64 0.99 11.79
C VAL A 38 5.83 2.11 12.46
N THR A 39 6.25 2.52 13.66
CA THR A 39 5.76 3.77 14.26
C THR A 39 6.80 4.84 14.02
N LEU A 40 6.48 5.81 13.16
CA LEU A 40 7.36 6.91 12.81
C LEU A 40 6.69 8.24 13.12
N HIS A 41 7.40 9.14 13.79
CA HIS A 41 6.89 10.44 14.24
C HIS A 41 5.55 10.35 15.01
N GLY A 42 5.36 9.29 15.79
CA GLY A 42 4.14 9.05 16.59
C GLY A 42 2.95 8.51 15.81
N LEU A 43 3.11 8.20 14.51
CA LEU A 43 2.07 7.63 13.65
C LEU A 43 2.42 6.20 13.27
N ARG A 44 1.42 5.31 13.24
CA ARG A 44 1.58 3.94 12.74
C ARG A 44 1.49 3.93 11.22
N ILE A 45 2.52 3.41 10.57
CA ILE A 45 2.62 3.23 9.13
C ILE A 45 2.59 1.73 8.84
N CYS A 46 1.73 1.30 7.92
CA CYS A 46 1.54 -0.10 7.53
C CYS A 46 1.73 -0.24 6.00
N PRO A 47 2.97 -0.25 5.50
CA PRO A 47 3.26 -0.01 4.07
C PRO A 47 2.57 -0.97 3.10
N ASP A 48 2.48 -2.25 3.48
CA ASP A 48 1.93 -3.29 2.62
C ASP A 48 0.40 -3.27 2.57
N LEU A 49 -0.24 -3.07 3.72
CA LEU A 49 -1.68 -2.83 3.82
C LEU A 49 -2.08 -1.61 2.99
N ASP A 50 -1.35 -0.52 3.13
CA ASP A 50 -1.58 0.72 2.39
C ASP A 50 -1.37 0.54 0.88
N SER A 51 -0.30 -0.16 0.47
CA SER A 51 -0.03 -0.46 -0.93
C SER A 51 -1.15 -1.25 -1.59
N VAL A 52 -1.69 -2.27 -0.90
CA VAL A 52 -2.85 -3.04 -1.36
C VAL A 52 -4.08 -2.14 -1.45
N MET A 53 -4.35 -1.35 -0.42
CA MET A 53 -5.50 -0.44 -0.38
C MET A 53 -5.46 0.57 -1.53
N TYR A 54 -4.34 1.29 -1.71
CA TYR A 54 -4.20 2.30 -2.75
C TYR A 54 -4.34 1.71 -4.16
N ALA A 55 -3.73 0.54 -4.39
CA ALA A 55 -3.79 -0.11 -5.70
C ALA A 55 -5.19 -0.61 -6.05
N LEU A 56 -5.93 -1.16 -5.08
CA LEU A 56 -7.29 -1.67 -5.29
C LEU A 56 -8.33 -0.55 -5.40
N ALA A 57 -8.09 0.59 -4.72
CA ALA A 57 -8.87 1.83 -4.84
C ALA A 57 -8.51 2.63 -6.11
N GLY A 58 -7.40 2.30 -6.78
CA GLY A 58 -6.96 2.99 -8.00
C GLY A 58 -6.37 4.37 -7.78
N VAL A 59 -5.92 4.68 -6.55
CA VAL A 59 -5.34 5.98 -6.16
C VAL A 59 -3.82 5.93 -5.98
N ASN A 60 -3.20 4.79 -6.31
CA ASN A 60 -1.76 4.61 -6.25
C ASN A 60 -1.06 5.37 -7.39
N ASP A 61 0.11 5.94 -7.12
CA ASP A 61 0.96 6.52 -8.14
C ASP A 61 1.55 5.40 -9.01
N ARG A 62 1.26 5.41 -10.31
CA ARG A 62 1.72 4.37 -11.25
C ARG A 62 3.05 4.72 -11.92
N GLU A 63 3.38 6.00 -11.98
CA GLU A 63 4.63 6.48 -12.59
C GLU A 63 5.77 6.30 -11.61
N ARG A 64 5.60 6.78 -10.37
CA ARG A 64 6.54 6.56 -9.27
C ARG A 64 6.56 5.10 -8.82
N GLY A 65 5.45 4.40 -9.01
CA GLY A 65 5.29 2.98 -8.71
C GLY A 65 4.97 2.64 -7.25
N TRP A 66 4.89 3.64 -6.37
CA TRP A 66 4.54 3.51 -4.95
C TRP A 66 3.90 4.79 -4.42
N GLY A 67 3.22 4.70 -3.28
CA GLY A 67 2.52 5.84 -2.68
C GLY A 67 1.26 6.24 -3.45
N ARG A 68 0.74 7.44 -3.16
CA ARG A 68 -0.48 7.98 -3.76
C ARG A 68 -0.18 8.93 -4.91
N GLU A 69 -1.05 8.93 -5.90
CA GLU A 69 -1.00 9.90 -6.99
C GLU A 69 -1.17 11.33 -6.44
N GLY A 70 -0.38 12.27 -6.96
CA GLY A 70 -0.41 13.68 -6.55
C GLY A 70 0.28 14.00 -5.21
N GLU A 71 1.03 13.07 -4.63
CA GLU A 71 1.78 13.31 -3.38
C GLU A 71 2.80 14.45 -3.54
N THR A 72 2.82 15.35 -2.54
CA THR A 72 3.61 16.60 -2.53
C THR A 72 4.87 16.52 -1.66
N MET A 73 4.94 15.57 -0.73
CA MET A 73 6.04 15.40 0.24
C MET A 73 6.27 16.61 1.15
N ARG A 74 5.30 17.53 1.26
CA ARG A 74 5.44 18.77 2.04
C ARG A 74 5.83 18.51 3.49
N ILE A 75 5.12 17.63 4.19
CA ILE A 75 5.36 17.35 5.62
C ILE A 75 6.71 16.65 5.83
N ALA A 76 7.10 15.74 4.93
CA ALA A 76 8.42 15.12 4.99
C ALA A 76 9.55 16.16 4.88
N GLY A 77 9.37 17.18 4.02
CA GLY A 77 10.30 18.31 3.92
C GLY A 77 10.39 19.14 5.21
N GLU A 78 9.26 19.44 5.85
CA GLU A 78 9.24 20.14 7.14
C GLU A 78 9.92 19.33 8.25
N PHE A 79 9.66 18.01 8.33
CA PHE A 79 10.35 17.14 9.30
C PHE A 79 11.86 17.12 9.09
N ALA A 80 12.33 17.05 7.84
CA ALA A 80 13.75 17.13 7.53
C ALA A 80 14.37 18.46 7.98
N ALA A 81 13.67 19.60 7.82
CA ALA A 81 14.14 20.90 8.29
C ALA A 81 14.29 20.99 9.82
N TYR A 82 13.50 20.21 10.56
CA TYR A 82 13.63 20.04 12.01
C TYR A 82 14.64 18.96 12.42
N GLY A 83 15.32 18.30 11.47
CA GLY A 83 16.27 17.22 11.74
C GLY A 83 15.61 15.88 12.11
N ALA A 84 14.29 15.74 11.91
CA ALA A 84 13.56 14.50 12.14
C ALA A 84 13.62 13.65 10.86
N GLN A 85 14.55 12.69 10.82
CA GLN A 85 14.64 11.70 9.74
C GLN A 85 13.81 10.44 10.04
N PRO A 86 13.46 9.65 9.00
CA PRO A 86 12.87 8.32 9.18
C PRO A 86 13.70 7.38 10.05
#